data_AF-A0A812P310-F1
#
_entry.id   AF-A0A812P310-F1
#
_cell.length_a   1.000
_cell.length_b   1.000
_cell.length_c   1.000
_cell.angle_alpha   90.00
_cell.angle_beta   90.00
_cell.angle_gamma   90.00
#
_symmetry.space_group_name_H-M   'P 1'
#
loop_
_entity.id
_entity.type
_entity.pdbx_description
1 polymer ?
#
loop_
_entity_poly.entity_id
_entity_poly.type
_entity_poly.pdbx_seq_one_letter_code
_entity_poly.pdbx_strand_id
1 'polypeptide(L)'
;DKLANYGQLQLDICWAYALLGDASYLPDAEARLQVAERMIRRQVDKNFLALAEVKAEQGATLPPEVLPSVRLWLLRGVAKAGRGSVAAAREDLQRAALFIQALQVDETAVASLLSL
;
A
#
# COMPACT_ATOMS: atom_id res chain seq x y z
N ASP A 1 16.49 13.75 12.40
CA ASP A 1 15.52 14.49 11.54
C ASP A 1 15.57 14.08 10.07
N LYS A 2 14.95 12.95 9.75
CA LYS A 2 14.36 12.73 8.42
C LYS A 2 12.87 12.95 8.60
N LEU A 3 12.29 13.86 7.82
CA LEU A 3 10.86 14.13 7.77
C LEU A 3 10.08 12.81 7.83
N ALA A 4 9.26 12.62 8.87
CA ALA A 4 8.57 11.35 9.16
C ALA A 4 7.68 10.89 7.99
N ASN A 5 7.25 11.81 7.14
CA ASN A 5 6.43 11.57 5.95
C ASN A 5 7.24 11.33 4.66
N TYR A 6 8.57 11.30 4.69
CA TYR A 6 9.39 11.16 3.47
C TYR A 6 9.07 9.89 2.67
N GLY A 7 8.73 8.78 3.35
CA GLY A 7 8.30 7.56 2.69
C GLY A 7 6.96 7.72 1.95
N GLN A 8 6.01 8.47 2.52
CA GLN A 8 4.72 8.75 1.90
C GLN A 8 4.90 9.63 0.65
N LEU A 9 5.74 10.65 0.73
CA LEU A 9 6.08 11.50 -0.42
C LEU A 9 6.65 10.69 -1.59
N GLN A 10 7.48 9.68 -1.32
CA GLN A 10 7.97 8.80 -2.39
C GLN A 10 6.83 8.00 -3.05
N LEU A 11 5.85 7.53 -2.28
CA LEU A 11 4.68 6.84 -2.83
C LEU A 11 3.81 7.78 -3.68
N ASP A 12 3.63 9.03 -3.24
CA ASP A 12 2.86 10.03 -4.00
C ASP A 12 3.49 10.33 -5.36
N ILE A 13 4.83 10.45 -5.42
CA ILE A 13 5.55 10.65 -6.68
C ILE A 13 5.41 9.42 -7.60
N CYS A 14 5.56 8.21 -7.06
CA CYS A 14 5.37 7.00 -7.85
C CYS A 14 3.93 6.86 -8.38
N TRP A 15 2.94 7.32 -7.62
CA TRP A 15 1.57 7.38 -8.10
C TRP A 15 1.40 8.36 -9.26
N ALA A 16 2.01 9.55 -9.17
CA ALA A 16 2.01 10.50 -10.28
C ALA A 16 2.64 9.90 -11.55
N TYR A 17 3.75 9.16 -11.42
CA TYR A 17 4.34 8.43 -12.56
C TYR A 17 3.40 7.37 -13.13
N ALA A 18 2.71 6.61 -12.29
CA ALA A 18 1.72 5.63 -12.75
C ALA A 18 0.58 6.29 -13.53
N LEU A 19 0.12 7.47 -13.11
CA LEU A 19 -0.91 8.24 -13.81
C LEU A 19 -0.42 8.81 -15.15
N LEU A 20 0.85 9.18 -15.27
CA LEU A 20 1.44 9.63 -16.53
C LEU A 20 1.53 8.49 -17.56
N GLY A 21 1.65 7.24 -17.11
CA GLY A 21 1.70 6.07 -17.99
C GLY A 21 2.98 5.95 -18.84
N ASP A 22 3.99 6.79 -18.57
CA ASP A 22 5.27 6.77 -19.28
C ASP A 22 6.25 5.82 -18.58
N ALA A 23 6.66 4.77 -19.29
CA ALA A 23 7.62 3.77 -18.82
C ALA A 23 9.04 4.34 -18.60
N SER A 24 9.36 5.52 -19.14
CA SER A 24 10.65 6.19 -18.93
C SER A 24 10.93 6.49 -17.45
N TYR A 25 9.87 6.68 -16.64
CA TYR A 25 9.96 6.92 -15.20
C TYR A 25 10.10 5.65 -14.35
N LEU A 26 9.94 4.46 -14.95
CA LEU A 26 9.92 3.20 -14.21
C LEU A 26 11.18 2.96 -13.34
N PRO A 27 12.41 3.21 -13.83
CA PRO A 27 13.61 3.04 -13.01
C PRO A 27 13.64 3.96 -11.78
N ASP A 28 13.21 5.21 -11.92
CA ASP A 28 13.12 6.16 -10.80
C ASP A 28 12.01 5.75 -9.82
N ALA A 29 10.85 5.30 -10.34
CA ALA A 29 9.76 4.80 -9.53
C ALA A 29 10.20 3.66 -8.61
N GLU A 30 10.99 2.70 -9.11
CA GLU A 30 11.48 1.58 -8.31
C GLU A 30 12.49 2.01 -7.25
N ALA A 31 13.40 2.93 -7.57
CA ALA A 31 14.33 3.48 -6.60
C ALA A 31 13.60 4.18 -5.44
N ARG A 32 12.54 4.94 -5.77
CA ARG A 32 11.67 5.60 -4.79
C ARG A 32 10.85 4.61 -3.96
N LEU A 33 10.32 3.56 -4.57
CA LEU A 33 9.62 2.49 -3.86
C LEU A 33 10.52 1.77 -2.85
N GLN A 34 11.80 1.55 -3.17
CA GLN A 34 12.77 1.00 -2.21
C GLN A 34 13.04 1.94 -1.02
N VAL A 35 13.04 3.26 -1.27
CA VAL A 35 13.14 4.26 -0.20
C VAL A 35 11.89 4.22 0.67
N ALA A 36 10.69 4.22 0.07
CA ALA A 36 9.42 4.13 0.79
C ALA A 36 9.37 2.87 1.65
N GLU A 37 9.72 1.70 1.10
CA GLU A 37 9.74 0.43 1.83
C GLU A 37 10.66 0.48 3.06
N ARG A 38 11.86 1.04 2.93
CA ARG A 38 12.78 1.18 4.07
C ARG A 38 12.24 2.11 5.16
N MET A 39 11.45 3.12 4.80
CA MET A 39 10.83 4.02 5.78
C MET A 39 9.61 3.37 6.44
N ILE A 40 8.74 2.73 5.65
CA ILE A 40 7.54 2.05 6.15
C ILE A 40 7.89 0.92 7.10
N ARG A 41 8.93 0.13 6.80
CA ARG A 41 9.42 -0.94 7.70
C ARG A 41 9.92 -0.45 9.06
N ARG A 42 10.15 0.85 9.24
CA ARG A 42 10.51 1.45 10.54
C ARG A 42 9.28 1.94 11.32
N GLN A 43 8.16 2.12 10.63
CA GLN A 43 6.91 2.67 11.17
C GLN A 43 5.88 1.58 11.43
N VAL A 44 5.89 0.52 10.62
CA VAL A 44 4.93 -0.57 10.68
C VAL A 44 5.66 -1.86 10.97
N ASP A 45 5.35 -2.47 12.11
CA ASP A 45 5.95 -3.72 12.54
C ASP A 45 5.54 -4.90 11.65
N LYS A 46 6.45 -5.85 11.46
CA LYS A 46 6.20 -7.01 10.58
C LYS A 46 5.22 -8.00 11.19
N ASN A 47 5.25 -8.20 12.52
CA ASN A 47 4.32 -9.11 13.19
C ASN A 47 2.92 -8.50 13.20
N PHE A 48 2.82 -7.17 13.34
CA PHE A 48 1.57 -6.45 13.15
C PHE A 48 0.98 -6.69 11.75
N LEU A 49 1.78 -6.57 10.68
CA LEU A 49 1.30 -6.85 9.32
C LEU A 49 0.90 -8.31 9.10
N ALA A 50 1.62 -9.26 9.68
CA ALA A 50 1.28 -10.68 9.58
C ALA A 50 -0.05 -10.99 10.29
N LEU A 51 -0.27 -10.41 11.48
CA LEU A 51 -1.55 -10.56 12.19
C LEU A 51 -2.69 -9.86 11.44
N ALA A 52 -2.44 -8.69 10.87
CA ALA A 52 -3.41 -7.99 10.04
C ALA A 52 -3.81 -8.79 8.80
N GLU A 53 -2.87 -9.49 8.17
CA GLU A 53 -3.15 -10.36 7.03
C GLU A 53 -4.10 -11.50 7.40
N VAL A 54 -3.84 -12.21 8.50
CA VAL A 54 -4.74 -13.26 9.01
C VAL A 54 -6.14 -12.70 9.32
N LYS A 55 -6.22 -11.51 9.92
CA LYS A 55 -7.50 -10.84 10.20
C LYS A 55 -8.25 -10.48 8.92
N ALA A 56 -7.56 -9.97 7.91
CA ALA A 56 -8.17 -9.65 6.62
C ALA A 56 -8.69 -10.90 5.90
N GLU A 57 -7.94 -12.01 5.95
CA GLU A 57 -8.40 -13.30 5.40
C GLU A 57 -9.66 -13.83 6.11
N GLN A 58 -9.85 -13.48 7.38
CA GLN A 58 -11.06 -13.77 8.16
C GLN A 58 -12.21 -12.77 7.93
N GLY A 59 -12.02 -11.78 7.06
CA GLY A 59 -13.02 -10.75 6.75
C GLY A 59 -13.16 -9.67 7.84
N ALA A 60 -12.19 -9.54 8.74
CA ALA A 60 -12.22 -8.48 9.75
C ALA A 60 -11.74 -7.14 9.17
N THR A 61 -12.34 -6.05 9.64
CA THR A 61 -11.89 -4.69 9.30
C THR A 61 -10.50 -4.44 9.89
N LEU A 62 -9.62 -3.88 9.08
CA LEU A 62 -8.26 -3.51 9.47
C LEU A 62 -8.14 -2.05 9.87
N PRO A 63 -7.22 -1.74 10.79
CA PRO A 63 -7.00 -0.37 11.23
C PRO A 63 -6.12 0.40 10.21
N PRO A 64 -6.20 1.74 10.16
CA PRO A 64 -5.58 2.56 9.12
C PRO A 64 -4.04 2.50 9.09
N GLU A 65 -3.38 2.03 10.15
CA GLU A 65 -1.92 1.90 10.25
C GLU A 65 -1.33 0.96 9.19
N VAL A 66 -2.14 0.09 8.57
CA VAL A 66 -1.69 -0.76 7.46
C VAL A 66 -1.58 0.00 6.13
N LEU A 67 -2.23 1.17 5.99
CA LEU A 67 -2.34 1.93 4.73
C LEU A 67 -1.01 2.19 4.03
N PRO A 68 0.08 2.61 4.71
CA PRO A 68 1.36 2.84 4.05
C PRO A 68 1.89 1.59 3.33
N SER A 69 1.74 0.41 3.96
CA SER A 69 2.17 -0.87 3.40
C SER A 69 1.31 -1.27 2.20
N VAL A 70 -0.01 -1.05 2.27
CA VAL A 70 -0.94 -1.34 1.18
C VAL A 70 -0.62 -0.49 -0.06
N ARG A 71 -0.40 0.81 0.12
CA ARG A 71 -0.01 1.72 -0.97
C ARG A 71 1.32 1.32 -1.60
N LEU A 72 2.29 0.91 -0.78
CA LEU A 72 3.57 0.40 -1.26
C LEU A 72 3.40 -0.86 -2.12
N TRP A 73 2.63 -1.85 -1.66
CA TRP A 73 2.40 -3.08 -2.43
C TRP A 73 1.68 -2.80 -3.74
N LEU A 74 0.64 -1.97 -3.73
CA LEU A 74 -0.07 -1.57 -4.95
C LEU A 74 0.89 -0.98 -5.99
N LEU A 75 1.66 0.05 -5.62
CA LEU A 75 2.56 0.73 -6.55
C LEU A 75 3.74 -0.14 -6.97
N ARG A 76 4.26 -0.98 -6.08
CA ARG A 76 5.31 -1.96 -6.42
C ARG A 76 4.80 -3.02 -7.38
N GLY A 77 3.56 -3.47 -7.21
CA GLY A 77 2.88 -4.36 -8.13
C GLY A 77 2.75 -3.75 -9.53
N VAL A 78 2.31 -2.50 -9.62
CA VAL A 78 2.22 -1.75 -10.90
C VAL A 78 3.59 -1.63 -11.57
N ALA A 79 4.63 -1.23 -10.83
CA ALA A 79 5.99 -1.13 -11.37
C ALA A 79 6.52 -2.48 -11.89
N LYS A 80 6.35 -3.55 -11.11
CA LYS A 80 6.74 -4.92 -11.52
C LYS A 80 5.99 -5.37 -12.77
N ALA A 81 4.70 -5.03 -12.91
CA ALA A 81 3.92 -5.34 -14.11
C ALA A 81 4.48 -4.59 -15.34
N GLY A 82 4.83 -3.31 -15.19
CA GLY A 82 5.47 -2.51 -16.24
C GLY A 82 6.83 -3.06 -16.71
N ARG A 83 7.57 -3.74 -15.82
CA ARG A 83 8.83 -4.44 -16.14
C ARG A 83 8.63 -5.84 -16.74
N GLY A 84 7.39 -6.32 -16.88
CA GLY A 84 7.08 -7.67 -17.34
C GLY A 84 7.26 -8.76 -16.27
N SER A 85 7.48 -8.39 -15.00
CA SER A 85 7.59 -9.33 -13.88
C SER A 85 6.20 -9.71 -13.32
N VAL A 86 5.36 -10.32 -14.16
CA VAL A 86 3.92 -10.53 -13.91
C VAL A 86 3.64 -11.34 -12.63
N ALA A 87 4.40 -12.41 -12.38
CA ALA A 87 4.19 -13.24 -11.18
C ALA A 87 4.42 -12.44 -9.88
N ALA A 88 5.56 -11.74 -9.79
CA ALA A 88 5.90 -10.91 -8.64
C ALA A 88 4.98 -9.69 -8.50
N ALA A 89 4.43 -9.18 -9.61
CA ALA A 89 3.42 -8.14 -9.59
C ALA A 89 2.11 -8.65 -8.98
N ARG A 90 1.69 -9.85 -9.39
CA ARG A 90 0.46 -10.49 -8.90
C ARG A 90 0.49 -10.68 -7.39
N GLU A 91 1.60 -11.13 -6.82
CA GLU A 91 1.75 -11.28 -5.36
C GLU A 91 1.48 -9.97 -4.61
N ASP A 92 2.13 -8.89 -5.04
CA ASP A 92 1.95 -7.56 -4.42
C ASP A 92 0.52 -7.04 -4.59
N LEU A 93 -0.05 -7.20 -5.79
CA LEU A 93 -1.39 -6.71 -6.09
C LEU A 93 -2.48 -7.50 -5.36
N GLN A 94 -2.34 -8.82 -5.25
CA GLN A 94 -3.28 -9.66 -4.49
C GLN A 94 -3.26 -9.30 -3.01
N ARG A 95 -2.06 -9.11 -2.45
CA ARG A 95 -1.92 -8.70 -1.05
C ARG A 95 -2.51 -7.31 -0.80
N ALA A 96 -2.25 -6.35 -1.69
CA ALA A 96 -2.84 -5.02 -1.62
C ALA A 96 -4.37 -5.08 -1.71
N ALA A 97 -4.92 -5.89 -2.62
CA ALA A 97 -6.36 -6.04 -2.81
C ALA A 97 -7.05 -6.61 -1.56
N LEU A 98 -6.48 -7.65 -0.95
CA LEU A 98 -6.99 -8.22 0.32
C LEU A 98 -7.10 -7.14 1.40
N PHE A 99 -6.05 -6.35 1.60
CA PHE A 99 -6.04 -5.31 2.62
C PHE A 99 -6.96 -4.14 2.29
N ILE A 100 -7.10 -3.76 1.02
CA ILE A 100 -8.04 -2.70 0.59
C ILE A 100 -9.47 -3.09 0.93
N GLN A 101 -9.86 -4.34 0.67
CA GLN A 101 -11.18 -4.85 1.04
C GLN A 101 -11.39 -4.77 2.56
N ALA A 102 -10.39 -5.19 3.34
CA ALA A 102 -10.45 -5.15 4.78
C ALA A 102 -10.37 -3.73 5.38
N LEU A 103 -9.94 -2.72 4.62
CA LEU A 103 -9.94 -1.31 5.04
C LEU A 103 -11.28 -0.60 4.78
N GLN A 104 -12.21 -1.23 4.06
CA GLN A 104 -13.51 -0.63 3.81
C GLN A 104 -14.28 -0.47 5.12
N VAL A 105 -14.77 0.75 5.34
CA VAL A 105 -15.59 1.08 6.49
C VAL A 105 -17.04 0.78 6.15
N ASP A 106 -17.77 0.16 7.08
CA ASP A 106 -19.20 -0.03 6.95
C ASP A 106 -19.92 1.32 7.04
N GLU A 107 -20.44 1.80 5.90
CA GLU A 107 -21.17 3.06 5.80
C GLU A 107 -22.40 3.08 6.72
N THR A 108 -23.03 1.93 6.98
CA THR A 108 -24.19 1.83 7.87
C THR A 108 -23.78 2.02 9.34
N ALA A 109 -22.63 1.48 9.72
CA ALA A 109 -22.06 1.67 11.05
C ALA A 109 -21.68 3.15 11.27
N VAL A 110 -21.08 3.80 10.26
CA VAL A 110 -20.74 5.23 10.30
C VAL A 110 -22.01 6.08 10.39
N ALA A 111 -23.02 5.81 9.56
CA ALA A 111 -24.28 6.54 9.56
C ALA A 111 -24.99 6.43 10.92
N SER A 112 -25.00 5.23 11.51
CA SER A 112 -25.57 5.00 12.85
C SER A 112 -24.87 5.85 13.91
N LEU A 113 -23.54 5.95 13.85
CA LEU A 113 -22.75 6.74 14.79
C LEU A 113 -22.98 8.26 14.64
N LEU A 114 -23.24 8.74 13.42
CA LEU A 114 -23.59 10.13 13.13
C LEU A 114 -25.04 10.50 13.49
N SER A 115 -25.91 9.51 13.66
CA SER A 115 -27.31 9.70 14.05
C SER A 115 -27.56 9.71 15.56
N LEU A 116 -26.51 9.48 16.36
CA LEU A 116 -26.48 9.63 17.83
C LEU A 116 -26.28 11.10 18.22
#